data_AF-A0A7X7G348-F1
#
_entry.id   AF-A0A7X7G348-F1
#
_cell.length_a   1.000
_cell.length_b   1.000
_cell.length_c   1.000
_cell.angle_alpha   90.00
_cell.angle_beta   90.00
_cell.angle_gamma   90.00
#
_symmetry.space_group_name_H-M   'P 1'
#
loop_
_entity.id
_entity.type
_entity.pdbx_description
1 polymer ?
#
loop_
_entity_poly.entity_id
_entity_poly.type
_entity_poly.pdbx_seq_one_letter_code
_entity_poly.pdbx_strand_id
1 'polypeptide(L)'
;DNWQQKHIDPAKIFPENQDISVTNDFSPAVIELNSAATNVRKALDSIKVFSVALPEDKVRIIDLVKSVRDSAAKYAAVYARARKIADAYPDSPGGRVMREMLVDVGEEKLVMDSGALVSELNRFLLT
;
A
#
# COMPACT_ATOMS: atom_id res chain seq x y z
N ASP A 1 -17.82 -18.02 9.00
CA ASP A 1 -17.73 -16.80 8.19
C ASP A 1 -17.95 -17.21 6.74
N ASN A 2 -19.05 -16.77 6.11
CA ASN A 2 -19.52 -17.37 4.84
C ASN A 2 -18.83 -16.81 3.59
N TRP A 3 -17.68 -16.13 3.74
CA TRP A 3 -16.88 -15.56 2.63
C TRP A 3 -17.72 -14.89 1.53
N GLN A 4 -18.87 -14.32 1.89
CA GLN A 4 -19.71 -13.62 0.93
C GLN A 4 -19.07 -12.27 0.70
N GLN A 5 -18.34 -12.17 -0.41
CA GLN A 5 -17.89 -10.90 -0.94
C GLN A 5 -19.14 -10.04 -1.17
N LYS A 6 -19.34 -9.00 -0.37
CA LYS A 6 -20.49 -8.09 -0.51
C LYS A 6 -20.48 -7.58 -1.94
N HIS A 7 -21.59 -7.76 -2.66
CA HIS A 7 -21.75 -7.21 -4.00
C HIS A 7 -21.75 -5.68 -3.89
N ILE A 8 -20.67 -5.04 -4.34
CA ILE A 8 -20.55 -3.59 -4.38
C ILE A 8 -21.13 -3.14 -5.72
N ASP A 9 -22.13 -2.26 -5.68
CA ASP A 9 -22.60 -1.53 -6.86
C ASP A 9 -21.53 -0.49 -7.25
N PRO A 10 -20.84 -0.63 -8.39
CA PRO A 10 -19.76 0.28 -8.78
C PRO A 10 -20.25 1.72 -8.97
N ALA A 11 -21.53 1.92 -9.30
CA ALA A 11 -22.12 3.25 -9.47
C ALA A 11 -22.34 3.99 -8.14
N LYS A 12 -22.22 3.30 -6.99
CA LYS A 12 -22.48 3.85 -5.64
C LYS A 12 -21.23 3.88 -4.75
N ILE A 13 -20.04 3.78 -5.35
CA ILE A 13 -18.76 3.88 -4.63
C ILE A 13 -18.55 5.29 -4.06
N PHE A 14 -19.14 6.30 -4.68
CA PHE A 14 -19.08 7.71 -4.32
C PHE A 14 -20.48 8.34 -4.33
N PRO A 15 -20.69 9.47 -3.62
CA PRO A 15 -21.97 10.17 -3.62
C PRO A 15 -22.29 10.79 -5.00
N GLU A 16 -23.57 11.06 -5.28
CA GLU A 16 -24.03 11.57 -6.58
C GLU A 16 -23.44 12.95 -6.93
N ASN A 17 -23.16 13.79 -5.93
CA ASN A 17 -22.56 15.11 -6.08
C ASN A 17 -21.02 15.11 -6.02
N GLN A 18 -20.40 13.96 -6.30
CA GLN A 18 -18.94 13.82 -6.34
C GLN A 18 -18.28 14.81 -7.32
N ASP A 19 -17.09 15.28 -6.93
CA ASP A 19 -16.12 15.87 -7.83
C ASP A 19 -15.45 14.77 -8.67
N ILE A 20 -15.84 14.71 -9.95
CA ILE A 20 -15.34 13.76 -10.94
C ILE A 20 -13.83 13.90 -11.17
N SER A 21 -13.25 15.08 -10.96
CA SER A 21 -11.80 15.25 -11.07
C SER A 21 -11.02 14.46 -10.02
N VAL A 22 -11.65 14.16 -8.88
CA VAL A 22 -11.09 13.33 -7.81
C VAL A 22 -11.50 11.87 -7.99
N THR A 23 -12.75 11.58 -8.32
CA THR A 23 -13.25 10.19 -8.31
C THR A 23 -12.88 9.40 -9.57
N ASN A 24 -12.62 10.05 -10.72
CA ASN A 24 -12.00 9.37 -11.86
C ASN A 24 -10.59 8.84 -11.53
N ASP A 25 -9.92 9.44 -10.54
CA ASP A 25 -8.59 9.03 -10.11
C ASP A 25 -8.60 7.79 -9.19
N PHE A 26 -9.78 7.37 -8.74
CA PHE A 26 -9.94 6.28 -7.79
C PHE A 26 -9.38 4.95 -8.29
N SER A 27 -9.84 4.44 -9.44
CA SER A 27 -9.43 3.12 -9.92
C SER A 27 -7.93 3.02 -10.18
N PRO A 28 -7.28 3.98 -10.86
CA PRO A 28 -5.82 3.99 -10.99
C PRO A 28 -5.09 4.05 -9.64
N ALA A 29 -5.56 4.91 -8.72
CA ALA A 29 -4.96 5.02 -7.40
C ALA A 29 -5.08 3.73 -6.58
N VAL A 30 -6.21 3.01 -6.64
CA VAL A 30 -6.37 1.72 -5.96
C VAL A 30 -5.41 0.67 -6.51
N ILE A 31 -5.26 0.59 -7.84
CA ILE A 31 -4.37 -0.38 -8.48
C ILE A 31 -2.92 -0.14 -8.05
N GLU A 32 -2.46 1.11 -8.11
CA GLU A 32 -1.11 1.48 -7.70
C GLU A 32 -0.90 1.27 -6.20
N LEU A 33 -1.87 1.67 -5.36
CA LEU A 33 -1.80 1.50 -3.91
C LEU A 33 -1.72 0.02 -3.54
N ASN A 34 -2.56 -0.83 -4.12
CA ASN A 34 -2.57 -2.26 -3.83
C ASN A 34 -1.21 -2.90 -4.14
N SER A 35 -0.62 -2.54 -5.28
CA SER A 35 0.72 -3.00 -5.65
C SER A 35 1.80 -2.52 -4.67
N ALA A 36 1.78 -1.24 -4.31
CA ALA A 36 2.74 -0.66 -3.38
C ALA A 36 2.62 -1.26 -1.97
N ALA A 37 1.40 -1.30 -1.41
CA ALA A 37 1.11 -1.88 -0.10
C ALA A 37 1.50 -3.35 0.00
N THR A 38 1.16 -4.13 -1.04
CA THR A 38 1.55 -5.54 -1.10
C THR A 38 3.07 -5.71 -1.08
N ASN A 39 3.80 -4.94 -1.88
CA ASN A 39 5.27 -5.05 -1.95
C ASN A 39 5.94 -4.62 -0.64
N VAL A 40 5.49 -3.52 -0.04
CA VAL A 40 5.98 -3.06 1.26
C VAL A 40 5.75 -4.13 2.32
N ARG A 41 4.50 -4.61 2.46
CA ARG A 41 4.15 -5.64 3.43
C ARG A 41 4.99 -6.89 3.23
N LYS A 42 5.08 -7.37 1.99
CA LYS A 42 5.86 -8.56 1.62
C LYS A 42 7.34 -8.40 1.99
N ALA A 43 7.95 -7.24 1.74
CA ALA A 43 9.34 -7.00 2.11
C ALA A 43 9.54 -7.02 3.63
N LEU A 44 8.71 -6.29 4.37
CA LEU A 44 8.79 -6.21 5.84
C LEU A 44 8.57 -7.57 6.50
N ASP A 45 7.61 -8.36 6.02
CA ASP A 45 7.36 -9.70 6.58
C ASP A 45 8.44 -10.71 6.17
N SER A 46 9.00 -10.59 4.97
CA SER A 46 10.11 -11.43 4.53
C SER A 46 11.38 -11.23 5.37
N ILE A 47 11.65 -9.98 5.79
CA ILE A 47 12.77 -9.67 6.69
C ILE A 47 12.66 -10.47 8.00
N LYS A 48 11.45 -10.58 8.57
CA LYS A 48 11.22 -11.27 9.86
C LYS A 48 11.57 -12.76 9.80
N VAL A 49 11.42 -13.40 8.64
CA VAL A 49 11.66 -14.83 8.44
C VAL A 49 13.00 -15.12 7.77
N PHE A 50 13.80 -14.10 7.47
CA PHE A 50 15.03 -14.22 6.69
C PHE A 50 16.04 -15.21 7.30
N SER A 51 16.16 -15.25 8.63
CA SER A 51 17.15 -16.11 9.31
C SER A 51 16.92 -17.61 9.07
N VAL A 52 15.67 -18.02 8.87
CA VAL A 52 15.26 -19.43 8.65
C VAL A 52 15.00 -19.76 7.17
N ALA A 53 15.13 -18.78 6.27
CA ALA A 53 14.92 -18.98 4.84
C ALA A 53 16.02 -19.82 4.19
N LEU A 54 15.66 -20.54 3.12
CA LEU A 54 16.61 -21.24 2.25
C LEU A 54 17.53 -20.25 1.53
N PRO A 55 18.76 -20.64 1.15
CA PRO A 55 19.71 -19.73 0.49
C PRO A 55 19.16 -19.02 -0.75
N GLU A 56 18.42 -19.71 -1.61
CA GLU A 56 17.81 -19.15 -2.81
C GLU A 56 16.72 -18.12 -2.51
N ASP A 57 15.96 -18.32 -1.43
CA ASP A 57 14.92 -17.39 -1.01
C ASP A 57 15.55 -16.18 -0.32
N LYS A 58 16.67 -16.33 0.39
CA LYS A 58 17.42 -15.20 0.94
C LYS A 58 17.81 -14.20 -0.14
N VAL A 59 18.30 -14.66 -1.30
CA VAL A 59 18.62 -13.79 -2.44
C VAL A 59 17.37 -13.03 -2.91
N ARG A 60 16.25 -13.74 -3.09
CA ARG A 60 14.97 -13.13 -3.51
C ARG A 60 14.44 -12.11 -2.51
N ILE A 61 14.60 -12.37 -1.22
CA ILE A 61 14.20 -11.44 -0.16
C ILE A 61 15.05 -10.18 -0.22
N ILE A 62 16.37 -10.31 -0.37
CA ILE A 62 17.28 -9.17 -0.53
C ILE A 62 16.89 -8.32 -1.75
N ASP A 63 16.61 -8.96 -2.88
CA ASP A 63 16.20 -8.26 -4.12
C ASP A 63 14.86 -7.54 -3.95
N LEU A 64 13.89 -8.17 -3.29
CA LEU A 64 12.61 -7.55 -2.96
C LEU A 64 12.82 -6.33 -2.05
N VAL A 65 13.63 -6.45 -0.99
CA VAL A 65 13.90 -5.34 -0.06
C VAL A 65 14.60 -4.19 -0.78
N LYS A 66 15.57 -4.46 -1.65
CA LYS A 66 16.22 -3.43 -2.48
C LYS A 66 15.22 -2.72 -3.39
N SER A 67 14.35 -3.48 -4.06
CA SER A 67 13.32 -2.92 -4.95
C SER A 67 12.36 -1.99 -4.20
N VAL A 68 11.92 -2.39 -3.00
CA VAL A 68 11.06 -1.54 -2.15
C VAL A 68 11.80 -0.29 -1.68
N ARG A 69 13.06 -0.42 -1.24
CA ARG A 69 13.90 0.72 -0.84
C ARG A 69 14.05 1.72 -1.98
N ASP A 70 14.37 1.24 -3.17
CA ASP A 70 14.60 2.10 -4.34
C ASP A 70 13.29 2.74 -4.85
N SER A 71 12.15 2.12 -4.54
CA SER A 71 10.81 2.62 -4.85
C SER A 71 10.19 3.48 -3.74
N ALA A 72 10.86 3.70 -2.60
CA ALA A 72 10.26 4.29 -1.40
C ALA A 72 9.59 5.65 -1.66
N ALA A 73 10.27 6.57 -2.37
CA ALA A 73 9.72 7.88 -2.70
C ALA A 73 8.49 7.78 -3.63
N LYS A 74 8.51 6.85 -4.58
CA LYS A 74 7.37 6.58 -5.46
C LYS A 74 6.19 6.02 -4.66
N TYR A 75 6.41 5.09 -3.74
CA TYR A 75 5.35 4.55 -2.89
C TYR A 75 4.75 5.60 -1.96
N ALA A 76 5.57 6.49 -1.38
CA ALA A 76 5.06 7.63 -0.61
C ALA A 76 4.12 8.52 -1.45
N ALA A 77 4.46 8.78 -2.71
CA ALA A 77 3.60 9.55 -3.61
C ALA A 77 2.27 8.84 -3.93
N VAL A 78 2.30 7.51 -4.13
CA VAL A 78 1.10 6.68 -4.33
C VAL A 78 0.19 6.74 -3.10
N TYR A 79 0.77 6.61 -1.90
CA TYR A 79 0.03 6.67 -0.64
C TYR A 79 -0.59 8.05 -0.43
N ALA A 80 0.16 9.12 -0.69
CA ALA A 80 -0.34 10.48 -0.60
C ALA A 80 -1.52 10.73 -1.55
N ARG A 81 -1.47 10.20 -2.78
CA ARG A 81 -2.57 10.27 -3.75
C ARG A 81 -3.82 9.54 -3.24
N ALA A 82 -3.67 8.31 -2.76
CA ALA A 82 -4.79 7.55 -2.20
C ALA A 82 -5.38 8.21 -0.94
N ARG A 83 -4.53 8.76 -0.07
CA ARG A 83 -4.93 9.49 1.13
C ARG A 83 -5.81 10.69 0.79
N LYS A 84 -5.46 11.47 -0.25
CA LYS A 84 -6.31 12.59 -0.72
C LYS A 84 -7.72 12.13 -1.09
N ILE A 85 -7.86 11.00 -1.79
CA ILE A 85 -9.16 10.46 -2.18
C ILE A 85 -9.94 9.97 -0.94
N ALA A 86 -9.26 9.29 -0.02
CA ALA A 86 -9.85 8.82 1.24
C ALA A 86 -10.34 9.97 2.13
N ASP A 87 -9.61 11.08 2.17
CA ASP A 87 -9.95 12.26 2.97
C ASP A 87 -11.03 13.11 2.30
N ALA A 88 -11.11 13.13 0.97
CA ALA A 88 -12.17 13.82 0.23
C ALA A 88 -13.54 13.13 0.37
N TYR A 89 -13.55 11.80 0.51
CA TYR A 89 -14.78 11.01 0.62
C TYR A 89 -14.75 10.02 1.78
N PRO A 90 -14.62 10.50 3.03
CA PRO A 90 -14.31 9.65 4.17
C PRO A 90 -15.39 8.62 4.50
N ASP A 91 -16.63 8.89 4.13
CA ASP A 91 -17.79 8.03 4.41
C ASP A 91 -18.23 7.20 3.20
N SER A 92 -17.65 7.46 2.01
CA SER A 92 -17.99 6.67 0.83
C SER A 92 -17.36 5.27 0.91
N PRO A 93 -17.96 4.25 0.26
CA PRO A 93 -17.30 2.95 0.13
C PRO A 93 -15.88 3.06 -0.45
N GLY A 94 -15.66 3.94 -1.43
CA GLY A 94 -14.35 4.15 -2.04
C GLY A 94 -13.33 4.72 -1.05
N GLY A 95 -13.69 5.76 -0.28
CA GLY A 95 -12.78 6.35 0.69
C GLY A 95 -12.50 5.43 1.88
N ARG A 96 -13.48 4.61 2.30
CA ARG A 96 -13.28 3.57 3.32
C ARG A 96 -12.29 2.50 2.86
N VAL A 97 -12.45 1.96 1.65
CA VAL A 97 -11.52 0.96 1.09
C VAL A 97 -10.09 1.52 0.98
N MET A 98 -9.94 2.77 0.54
CA MET A 98 -8.62 3.42 0.50
C MET A 98 -8.00 3.52 1.89
N ARG A 99 -8.79 3.94 2.89
CA ARG A 99 -8.32 4.07 4.28
C ARG A 99 -7.89 2.73 4.86
N GLU A 100 -8.70 1.68 4.67
CA GLU A 100 -8.38 0.31 5.11
C GLU A 100 -7.06 -0.16 4.48
N MET A 101 -6.90 0.03 3.16
CA MET A 101 -5.66 -0.34 2.47
C MET A 101 -4.44 0.45 2.96
N LEU A 102 -4.59 1.75 3.21
CA LEU A 102 -3.51 2.60 3.74
C LEU A 102 -3.10 2.19 5.16
N VAL A 103 -4.07 2.07 6.06
CA VAL A 103 -3.82 1.94 7.50
C VAL A 103 -3.62 0.50 7.93
N ASP A 104 -4.51 -0.41 7.53
CA ASP A 104 -4.54 -1.78 8.06
C ASP A 104 -3.56 -2.68 7.32
N VAL A 105 -3.34 -2.43 6.03
CA VAL A 105 -2.47 -3.25 5.17
C VAL A 105 -1.14 -2.57 4.90
N GLY A 106 -1.18 -1.30 4.51
CA GLY A 106 -0.10 -0.62 3.80
C GLY A 106 1.03 -0.04 4.65
N GLU A 107 0.97 -0.08 5.98
CA GLU A 107 1.97 0.60 6.83
C GLU A 107 2.12 2.10 6.49
N GLU A 108 1.01 2.79 6.23
CA GLU A 108 1.03 4.17 5.71
C GLU A 108 1.97 5.09 6.48
N LYS A 109 1.98 5.04 7.82
CA LYS A 109 2.85 5.88 8.63
C LYS A 109 4.33 5.71 8.28
N LEU A 110 4.77 4.47 8.07
CA LEU A 110 6.14 4.17 7.70
C LEU A 110 6.42 4.55 6.25
N VAL A 111 5.51 4.25 5.32
CA VAL A 111 5.72 4.51 3.88
C VAL A 111 5.72 6.01 3.57
N MET A 112 4.84 6.78 4.22
CA MET A 112 4.77 8.23 4.05
C MET A 112 6.02 8.93 4.59
N ASP A 113 6.68 8.38 5.61
CA ASP A 113 8.04 8.75 6.01
C ASP A 113 9.06 7.91 5.22
N SER A 114 9.21 8.23 3.93
CA SER A 114 10.10 7.47 3.04
C SER A 114 11.55 7.39 3.55
N GLY A 115 12.02 8.38 4.32
CA GLY A 115 13.34 8.35 4.97
C GLY A 115 13.42 7.29 6.07
N ALA A 116 12.39 7.17 6.91
CA ALA A 116 12.30 6.11 7.90
C ALA A 116 12.19 4.73 7.25
N LEU A 117 11.37 4.57 6.20
CA LEU A 117 11.28 3.31 5.45
C LEU A 117 12.64 2.90 4.87
N VAL A 118 13.33 3.81 4.17
CA VAL A 118 14.67 3.54 3.60
C VAL A 118 15.66 3.17 4.70
N SER A 119 15.63 3.85 5.84
CA SER A 119 16.51 3.57 6.97
C SER A 119 16.27 2.18 7.56
N GLU A 120 15.00 1.78 7.71
CA GLU A 120 14.61 0.46 8.19
C GLU A 120 15.11 -0.65 7.25
N LEU A 121 14.87 -0.50 5.95
CA LEU A 121 15.29 -1.48 4.95
C LEU A 121 16.81 -1.56 4.82
N ASN A 122 17.52 -0.43 4.90
CA ASN A 122 18.99 -0.42 4.90
C ASN A 122 19.58 -1.08 6.14
N ARG A 123 18.93 -0.97 7.32
CA ARG A 123 19.40 -1.66 8.52
C ARG A 123 19.49 -3.16 8.29
N PHE A 124 18.48 -3.74 7.65
CA PHE A 124 18.50 -5.16 7.26
C PHE A 124 19.56 -5.45 6.19
N LEU A 125 19.65 -4.64 5.13
CA LEU A 125 20.57 -4.90 4.01
C LEU A 125 22.06 -4.79 4.37
N LEU A 126 22.39 -4.15 5.50
CA LEU A 126 23.76 -3.97 5.99
C LEU A 126 24.14 -4.96 7.11
N THR A 127 23.22 -5.84 7.51
CA THR A 127 23.49 -6.97 8.42
C THR A 127 24.01 -8.19 7.68
#